data_AF-A0AAE3C3U2-F1
#
_entry.id   AF-A0AAE3C3U2-F1
#
_cell.length_a   1.000
_cell.length_b   1.000
_cell.length_c   1.000
_cell.angle_alpha   90.00
_cell.angle_beta   90.00
_cell.angle_gamma   90.00
#
_symmetry.space_group_name_H-M   'P 1'
#
loop_
_entity.id
_entity.type
_entity.pdbx_description
1 polymer ?
#
loop_
_entity_poly.entity_id
_entity_poly.type
_entity_poly.pdbx_seq_one_letter_code
_entity_poly.pdbx_strand_id
1 'polypeptide(L)'
;MSGFDLSEFKMFERAPYEKIDERAEMELVTSGAKDVEKIYGRVFTVKVIEYALKTVERLAGEKPGKEITSLDELKEYLLSISGKLPMPSYYVMFWAQYIADKKLEGALGAGYHVSHAGLAKKAMSSDGIKPEQASSVEEALALLRKLAVQLRIAPLEFGYKIGDDGRLYLYHAGCAFFDGCKMSIDKKVLHRPDGRVTCGVTVFVCQFLKSSTKQEWDHTLLEFNEKGKYCIVQCVPI
;
A
#
# COMPACT_ATOMS: atom_id res chain seq x y z
N MET A 1 2.52 -20.93 14.00
CA MET A 1 1.76 -20.31 15.09
C MET A 1 2.30 -18.91 15.25
N SER A 2 1.43 -17.92 15.28
CA SER A 2 1.80 -16.52 15.46
C SER A 2 2.49 -16.34 16.81
N GLY A 3 3.61 -15.61 16.85
CA GLY A 3 4.26 -15.27 18.13
C GLY A 3 3.54 -14.18 18.91
N PHE A 4 2.47 -13.61 18.33
CA PHE A 4 1.70 -12.51 18.87
C PHE A 4 0.39 -13.00 19.49
N ASP A 5 0.08 -12.48 20.67
CA ASP A 5 -1.25 -12.54 21.26
C ASP A 5 -2.11 -11.42 20.69
N LEU A 6 -3.10 -11.78 19.87
CA LEU A 6 -3.97 -10.80 19.21
C LEU A 6 -4.86 -10.04 20.19
N SER A 7 -5.07 -10.55 21.41
CA SER A 7 -5.86 -9.87 22.45
C SER A 7 -5.18 -8.60 23.00
N GLU A 8 -3.87 -8.45 22.76
CA GLU A 8 -3.10 -7.27 23.16
C GLU A 8 -3.26 -6.08 22.20
N PHE A 9 -3.91 -6.28 21.04
CA PHE A 9 -4.14 -5.21 20.07
C PHE A 9 -5.41 -4.44 20.41
N LYS A 10 -5.28 -3.11 20.48
CA LYS A 10 -6.42 -2.20 20.49
C LYS A 10 -7.00 -2.11 19.09
N MET A 11 -8.23 -2.62 18.93
CA MET A 11 -8.94 -2.66 17.66
C MET A 11 -9.72 -1.36 17.42
N PHE A 12 -9.67 -0.85 16.19
CA PHE A 12 -10.61 0.16 15.72
C PHE A 12 -11.97 -0.47 15.39
N GLU A 13 -13.03 0.35 15.37
CA GLU A 13 -14.31 -0.08 14.80
C GLU A 13 -14.12 -0.59 13.37
N ARG A 14 -14.85 -1.66 13.05
CA ARG A 14 -14.85 -2.25 11.70
C ARG A 14 -15.23 -1.20 10.66
N ALA A 15 -14.65 -1.31 9.47
CA ALA A 15 -15.00 -0.39 8.39
C ALA A 15 -16.50 -0.53 8.06
N PRO A 16 -17.22 0.55 7.77
CA PRO A 16 -18.67 0.51 7.51
C PRO A 16 -19.02 -0.02 6.11
N TYR A 17 -18.09 -0.75 5.48
CA TYR A 17 -18.21 -1.33 4.15
C TYR A 17 -17.43 -2.64 4.06
N GLU A 18 -17.92 -3.58 3.25
CA GLU A 18 -17.29 -4.90 3.07
C GLU A 18 -16.10 -4.86 2.10
N LYS A 19 -16.14 -3.95 1.12
CA LYS A 19 -15.13 -3.80 0.08
C LYS A 19 -14.70 -2.34 -0.02
N ILE A 20 -13.42 -2.14 -0.27
CA ILE A 20 -12.87 -0.81 -0.51
C ILE A 20 -13.33 -0.27 -1.87
N ASP A 21 -13.32 1.05 -2.01
CA ASP A 21 -13.54 1.73 -3.29
C ASP A 21 -12.32 1.54 -4.20
N GLU A 22 -12.44 0.61 -5.14
CA GLU A 22 -11.38 0.25 -6.08
C GLU A 22 -10.95 1.43 -6.97
N ARG A 23 -11.89 2.32 -7.34
CA ARG A 23 -11.57 3.48 -8.17
C ARG A 23 -10.80 4.51 -7.35
N ALA A 24 -11.23 4.79 -6.12
CA ALA A 24 -10.51 5.70 -5.22
C ALA A 24 -9.07 5.21 -4.97
N GLU A 25 -8.90 3.92 -4.69
CA GLU A 25 -7.57 3.31 -4.48
C GLU A 25 -6.72 3.38 -5.76
N MET A 26 -7.30 3.08 -6.92
CA MET A 26 -6.60 3.16 -8.20
C MET A 26 -6.12 4.60 -8.53
N GLU A 27 -6.92 5.63 -8.22
CA GLU A 27 -6.50 7.03 -8.37
C GLU A 27 -5.31 7.37 -7.48
N LEU A 28 -5.33 6.90 -6.23
CA LEU A 28 -4.24 7.09 -5.27
C LEU A 28 -2.93 6.43 -5.75
N VAL A 29 -3.00 5.17 -6.16
CA VAL A 29 -1.85 4.43 -6.71
C VAL A 29 -1.34 5.09 -7.99
N THR A 30 -2.23 5.50 -8.90
CA THR A 30 -1.85 6.17 -10.15
C THR A 30 -1.16 7.50 -9.89
N SER A 31 -1.65 8.28 -8.90
CA SER A 31 -1.00 9.53 -8.47
C SER A 31 0.40 9.27 -7.92
N GLY A 32 0.58 8.23 -7.09
CA GLY A 32 1.89 7.84 -6.58
C GLY A 32 2.86 7.42 -7.68
N ALA A 33 2.40 6.66 -8.67
CA ALA A 33 3.20 6.28 -9.83
C ALA A 33 3.63 7.50 -10.67
N LYS A 34 2.73 8.49 -10.86
CA LYS A 34 3.07 9.76 -11.54
C LYS A 34 4.13 10.57 -10.80
N ASP A 35 4.17 10.50 -9.47
CA ASP A 35 5.23 11.17 -8.70
C ASP A 35 6.60 10.50 -8.92
N VAL A 36 6.64 9.19 -9.11
CA VAL A 36 7.88 8.46 -9.45
C VAL A 36 8.29 8.70 -10.91
N GLU A 37 7.33 8.84 -11.83
CA GLU A 37 7.60 9.27 -13.21
C GLU A 37 8.32 10.62 -13.26
N LYS A 38 8.09 11.55 -12.32
CA LYS A 38 8.83 12.82 -12.27
C LYS A 38 10.33 12.65 -11.98
N ILE A 39 10.73 11.53 -11.38
CA ILE A 39 12.12 11.22 -11.05
C ILE A 39 12.79 10.49 -12.20
N TYR A 40 12.17 9.39 -12.64
CA TYR A 40 12.75 8.50 -13.65
C TYR A 40 12.37 8.86 -15.08
N GLY A 41 11.42 9.77 -15.26
CA GLY A 41 10.86 10.11 -16.56
C GLY A 41 10.09 8.96 -17.19
N ARG A 42 9.90 9.09 -18.50
CA ARG A 42 9.05 8.22 -19.31
C ARG A 42 9.41 6.74 -19.26
N VAL A 43 10.68 6.40 -19.02
CA VAL A 43 11.13 4.99 -18.94
C VAL A 43 10.45 4.23 -17.80
N PHE A 44 10.12 4.90 -16.71
CA PHE A 44 9.37 4.29 -15.61
C PHE A 44 7.97 3.92 -16.06
N THR A 45 7.24 4.85 -16.68
CA THR A 45 5.88 4.60 -17.18
C THR A 45 5.83 3.45 -18.18
N VAL A 46 6.79 3.38 -19.11
CA VAL A 46 6.89 2.26 -20.06
C VAL A 46 7.03 0.91 -19.32
N LYS A 47 7.90 0.84 -18.30
CA LYS A 47 8.08 -0.37 -17.50
C LYS A 47 6.84 -0.74 -16.70
N VAL A 48 6.17 0.24 -16.09
CA VAL A 48 4.92 0.00 -15.34
C VAL A 48 3.86 -0.59 -16.27
N ILE A 49 3.65 0.00 -17.44
CA ILE A 49 2.71 -0.51 -18.45
C ILE A 49 3.09 -1.93 -18.87
N GLU A 50 4.36 -2.16 -19.22
CA GLU A 50 4.86 -3.48 -19.62
C GLU A 50 4.59 -4.55 -18.56
N TYR A 51 4.94 -4.29 -17.30
CA TYR A 51 4.78 -5.26 -16.21
C TYR A 51 3.31 -5.47 -15.82
N ALA A 52 2.48 -4.42 -15.88
CA ALA A 52 1.05 -4.54 -15.63
C ALA A 52 0.38 -5.41 -16.71
N LEU A 53 0.63 -5.12 -17.99
CA LEU A 53 0.02 -5.88 -19.09
C LEU A 53 0.47 -7.35 -19.12
N LYS A 54 1.76 -7.62 -18.88
CA LYS A 54 2.25 -9.00 -18.72
C LYS A 54 1.58 -9.75 -17.57
N THR A 55 1.22 -9.02 -16.50
CA THR A 55 0.54 -9.61 -15.34
C THR A 55 -0.92 -9.91 -15.65
N VAL A 56 -1.61 -8.98 -16.31
CA VAL A 56 -2.99 -9.16 -16.77
C VAL A 56 -3.09 -10.36 -17.71
N GLU A 57 -2.23 -10.44 -18.73
CA GLU A 57 -2.21 -11.57 -19.67
C GLU A 57 -2.02 -12.90 -18.94
N ARG A 58 -1.11 -12.94 -17.96
CA ARG A 58 -0.85 -14.16 -17.17
C ARG A 58 -2.00 -14.55 -16.24
N LEU A 59 -2.66 -13.58 -15.60
CA LEU A 59 -3.68 -13.84 -14.58
C LEU A 59 -5.09 -14.03 -15.15
N ALA A 60 -5.41 -13.36 -16.25
CA ALA A 60 -6.74 -13.34 -16.83
C ALA A 60 -6.78 -13.68 -18.33
N GLY A 61 -5.63 -13.86 -19.00
CA GLY A 61 -5.58 -14.08 -20.45
C GLY A 61 -5.95 -12.85 -21.30
N GLU A 62 -6.14 -11.70 -20.65
CA GLU A 62 -6.64 -10.48 -21.30
C GLU A 62 -5.51 -9.67 -21.95
N LYS A 63 -5.82 -9.05 -23.09
CA LYS A 63 -4.95 -8.11 -23.81
C LYS A 63 -5.73 -6.83 -24.10
N PRO A 64 -5.07 -5.66 -24.04
CA PRO A 64 -5.75 -4.43 -24.39
C PRO A 64 -6.06 -4.42 -25.90
N GLY A 65 -7.26 -3.96 -26.26
CA GLY A 65 -7.67 -3.83 -27.67
C GLY A 65 -6.99 -2.67 -28.41
N LYS A 66 -6.23 -1.83 -27.70
CA LYS A 66 -5.44 -0.72 -28.24
C LYS A 66 -4.09 -0.62 -27.52
N GLU A 67 -3.15 0.08 -28.12
CA GLU A 67 -1.90 0.41 -27.46
C GLU A 67 -2.17 1.33 -26.25
N ILE A 68 -1.54 1.02 -25.10
CA ILE A 68 -1.62 1.81 -23.87
C ILE A 68 -0.30 2.55 -23.73
N THR A 69 -0.38 3.89 -23.69
CA THR A 69 0.77 4.77 -23.72
C THR A 69 0.85 5.66 -22.48
N SER A 70 -0.06 5.60 -21.52
CA SER A 70 0.03 6.41 -20.31
C SER A 70 -0.46 5.67 -19.07
N LEU A 71 -0.09 6.17 -17.89
CA LEU A 71 -0.58 5.64 -16.61
C LEU A 71 -2.11 5.82 -16.48
N ASP A 72 -2.69 6.88 -17.05
CA ASP A 72 -4.14 7.08 -17.06
C ASP A 72 -4.86 6.09 -17.97
N GLU A 73 -4.32 5.82 -19.16
CA GLU A 73 -4.86 4.79 -20.05
C GLU A 73 -4.74 3.39 -19.42
N LEU A 74 -3.63 3.12 -18.73
CA LEU A 74 -3.43 1.88 -18.00
C LEU A 74 -4.45 1.75 -16.87
N LYS A 75 -4.67 2.81 -16.09
CA LYS A 75 -5.70 2.87 -15.03
C LYS A 75 -7.07 2.49 -15.59
N GLU A 76 -7.54 3.16 -16.64
CA GLU A 76 -8.87 2.91 -17.19
C GLU A 76 -8.99 1.50 -17.78
N TYR A 77 -7.93 0.99 -18.42
CA TYR A 77 -7.88 -0.40 -18.86
C TYR A 77 -8.01 -1.38 -17.69
N LEU A 78 -7.20 -1.23 -16.64
CA LEU A 78 -7.21 -2.11 -15.47
C LEU A 78 -8.58 -2.11 -14.77
N LEU A 79 -9.20 -0.94 -14.63
CA LEU A 79 -10.56 -0.82 -14.08
C LEU A 79 -11.61 -1.50 -14.98
N SER A 80 -11.48 -1.41 -16.31
CA SER A 80 -12.42 -2.05 -17.24
C SER A 80 -12.41 -3.58 -17.19
N ILE A 81 -11.33 -4.18 -16.69
CA ILE A 81 -11.17 -5.64 -16.58
C ILE A 81 -11.19 -6.14 -15.13
N SER A 82 -11.52 -5.30 -14.14
CA SER A 82 -11.39 -5.65 -12.72
C SER A 82 -12.16 -6.92 -12.36
N GLY A 83 -13.37 -7.10 -12.92
CA GLY A 83 -14.20 -8.31 -12.71
C GLY A 83 -13.64 -9.60 -13.31
N LYS A 84 -12.57 -9.52 -14.13
CA LYS A 84 -11.89 -10.68 -14.73
C LYS A 84 -10.62 -11.07 -13.98
N LEU A 85 -10.11 -10.19 -13.11
CA LEU A 85 -8.91 -10.44 -12.33
C LEU A 85 -9.24 -11.21 -11.04
N PRO A 86 -8.35 -12.11 -10.57
CA PRO A 86 -8.54 -12.81 -9.30
C PRO A 86 -8.29 -11.93 -8.06
N MET A 87 -7.99 -10.65 -8.28
CA MET A 87 -7.64 -9.65 -7.27
C MET A 87 -8.02 -8.26 -7.78
N PRO A 88 -8.17 -7.28 -6.88
CA PRO A 88 -8.48 -5.91 -7.28
C PRO A 88 -7.46 -5.34 -8.27
N SER A 89 -7.93 -4.58 -9.25
CA SER A 89 -7.13 -4.07 -10.36
C SER A 89 -6.02 -3.09 -9.91
N TYR A 90 -6.26 -2.30 -8.86
CA TYR A 90 -5.23 -1.38 -8.31
C TYR A 90 -3.99 -2.13 -7.84
N TYR A 91 -4.13 -3.39 -7.42
CA TYR A 91 -2.98 -4.17 -7.00
C TYR A 91 -2.06 -4.50 -8.20
N VAL A 92 -2.62 -4.70 -9.40
CA VAL A 92 -1.80 -4.92 -10.60
C VAL A 92 -0.95 -3.69 -10.91
N MET A 93 -1.53 -2.49 -10.83
CA MET A 93 -0.80 -1.23 -10.98
C MET A 93 0.32 -1.12 -9.93
N PHE A 94 -0.03 -1.35 -8.67
CA PHE A 94 0.89 -1.25 -7.54
C PHE A 94 2.06 -2.25 -7.64
N TRP A 95 1.78 -3.50 -8.00
CA TRP A 95 2.79 -4.53 -8.22
C TRP A 95 3.73 -4.18 -9.38
N ALA A 96 3.17 -3.71 -10.49
CA ALA A 96 3.94 -3.29 -11.65
C ALA A 96 4.87 -2.11 -11.32
N GLN A 97 4.37 -1.17 -10.52
CA GLN A 97 5.14 -0.06 -9.98
C GLN A 97 6.35 -0.53 -9.18
N TYR A 98 6.15 -1.48 -8.25
CA TYR A 98 7.24 -2.00 -7.42
C TYR A 98 8.30 -2.76 -8.21
N ILE A 99 7.90 -3.48 -9.26
CA ILE A 99 8.88 -4.14 -10.12
C ILE A 99 9.62 -3.14 -10.99
N ALA A 100 8.94 -2.13 -11.52
CA ALA A 100 9.59 -1.06 -12.27
C ALA A 100 10.64 -0.36 -11.40
N ASP A 101 10.27 0.02 -10.18
CA ASP A 101 11.16 0.65 -9.19
C ASP A 101 12.37 -0.23 -8.89
N LYS A 102 12.13 -1.49 -8.50
CA LYS A 102 13.20 -2.46 -8.20
C LYS A 102 14.12 -2.73 -9.39
N LYS A 103 13.62 -2.64 -10.62
CA LYS A 103 14.45 -2.83 -11.83
C LYS A 103 15.29 -1.60 -12.17
N LEU A 104 14.85 -0.40 -11.79
CA LEU A 104 15.60 0.83 -12.00
C LEU A 104 16.62 1.07 -10.89
N GLU A 105 16.27 0.77 -9.64
CA GLU A 105 17.12 1.04 -8.47
C GLU A 105 17.90 -0.18 -7.96
N GLY A 106 17.55 -1.39 -8.41
CA GLY A 106 18.09 -2.66 -7.88
C GLY A 106 17.39 -3.16 -6.61
N ALA A 107 16.66 -2.30 -5.90
CA ALA A 107 15.84 -2.61 -4.74
C ALA A 107 14.62 -1.69 -4.67
N LEU A 108 13.70 -1.92 -3.72
CA LEU A 108 12.70 -0.90 -3.37
C LEU A 108 13.42 0.20 -2.59
N GLY A 109 13.41 1.42 -3.10
CA GLY A 109 14.17 2.53 -2.53
C GLY A 109 13.48 3.88 -2.72
N ALA A 110 14.12 4.83 -3.39
CA ALA A 110 13.68 6.22 -3.45
C ALA A 110 12.31 6.37 -4.14
N GLY A 111 12.06 5.68 -5.25
CA GLY A 111 10.78 5.69 -5.95
C GLY A 111 9.65 5.08 -5.10
N TYR A 112 9.92 3.99 -4.40
CA TYR A 112 9.03 3.45 -3.37
C TYR A 112 8.68 4.51 -2.31
N HIS A 113 9.65 5.20 -1.71
CA HIS A 113 9.35 6.23 -0.71
C HIS A 113 8.59 7.42 -1.29
N VAL A 114 8.97 7.89 -2.48
CA VAL A 114 8.35 9.04 -3.15
C VAL A 114 6.90 8.75 -3.52
N SER A 115 6.60 7.59 -4.08
CA SER A 115 5.22 7.24 -4.45
C SER A 115 4.28 7.25 -3.25
N HIS A 116 4.68 6.68 -2.11
CA HIS A 116 3.82 6.64 -0.93
C HIS A 116 3.76 7.97 -0.20
N ALA A 117 4.81 8.79 -0.26
CA ALA A 117 4.73 10.18 0.21
C ALA A 117 3.75 11.00 -0.66
N GLY A 118 3.77 10.79 -1.97
CA GLY A 118 2.80 11.36 -2.92
C GLY A 118 1.36 10.92 -2.63
N LEU A 119 1.17 9.61 -2.40
CA LEU A 119 -0.11 9.02 -2.02
C LEU A 119 -0.64 9.61 -0.70
N ALA A 120 0.20 9.64 0.34
CA ALA A 120 -0.10 10.27 1.62
C ALA A 120 -0.51 11.73 1.45
N LYS A 121 0.29 12.51 0.72
CA LYS A 121 -0.01 13.93 0.47
C LYS A 121 -1.35 14.11 -0.25
N LYS A 122 -1.64 13.28 -1.26
CA LYS A 122 -2.90 13.35 -2.01
C LYS A 122 -4.10 13.03 -1.11
N ALA A 123 -4.03 11.96 -0.34
CA ALA A 123 -5.08 11.58 0.60
C ALA A 123 -5.30 12.65 1.68
N MET A 124 -4.25 13.23 2.23
CA MET A 124 -4.38 14.28 3.25
C MET A 124 -4.94 15.59 2.68
N SER A 125 -4.72 15.87 1.39
CA SER A 125 -5.23 17.08 0.73
C SER A 125 -6.74 17.08 0.44
N SER A 126 -7.39 15.91 0.42
CA SER A 126 -8.81 15.80 0.06
C SER A 126 -9.78 16.05 1.21
N ASP A 127 -9.38 15.79 2.47
CA ASP A 127 -10.36 15.55 3.54
C ASP A 127 -10.25 16.48 4.76
N GLY A 128 -9.41 17.53 4.68
CA GLY A 128 -9.24 18.51 5.77
C GLY A 128 -8.64 17.92 7.06
N ILE A 129 -8.22 16.65 7.02
CA ILE A 129 -7.48 15.99 8.10
C ILE A 129 -6.06 16.54 8.11
N LYS A 130 -5.65 17.06 9.26
CA LYS A 130 -4.35 17.66 9.50
C LYS A 130 -3.57 16.78 10.48
N PRO A 131 -2.78 15.79 9.99
CA PRO A 131 -2.02 14.89 10.85
C PRO A 131 -1.13 15.62 11.85
N GLU A 132 -0.62 16.80 11.49
CA GLU A 132 0.21 17.65 12.34
C GLU A 132 -0.49 18.17 13.60
N GLN A 133 -1.81 18.04 13.71
CA GLN A 133 -2.58 18.40 14.89
C GLN A 133 -2.66 17.26 15.92
N ALA A 134 -2.24 16.04 15.56
CA ALA A 134 -2.22 14.92 16.49
C ALA A 134 -1.18 15.15 17.60
N SER A 135 -1.61 15.02 18.85
CA SER A 135 -0.77 15.15 20.05
C SER A 135 -0.09 13.84 20.48
N SER A 136 -0.48 12.71 19.88
CA SER A 136 0.02 11.37 20.17
C SER A 136 -0.01 10.45 18.94
N VAL A 137 0.71 9.32 19.00
CA VAL A 137 0.67 8.29 17.95
C VAL A 137 -0.74 7.71 17.84
N GLU A 138 -1.43 7.50 18.96
CA GLU A 138 -2.80 7.00 18.99
C GLU A 138 -3.79 7.95 18.32
N GLU A 139 -3.66 9.25 18.55
CA GLU A 139 -4.47 10.26 17.88
C GLU A 139 -4.17 10.30 16.38
N ALA A 140 -2.90 10.20 15.99
CA ALA A 140 -2.51 10.11 14.59
C ALA A 140 -3.12 8.88 13.91
N LEU A 141 -3.11 7.71 14.56
CA LEU A 141 -3.74 6.50 14.05
C LEU A 141 -5.26 6.62 13.94
N ALA A 142 -5.90 7.31 14.89
CA ALA A 142 -7.34 7.58 14.82
C ALA A 142 -7.71 8.50 13.64
N LEU A 143 -6.92 9.56 13.41
CA LEU A 143 -7.08 10.44 12.24
C LEU A 143 -6.84 9.69 10.93
N LEU A 144 -5.80 8.85 10.87
CA LEU A 144 -5.52 7.98 9.73
C LEU A 144 -6.68 7.02 9.46
N ARG A 145 -7.24 6.39 10.50
CA ARG A 145 -8.40 5.51 10.37
C ARG A 145 -9.60 6.26 9.82
N LYS A 146 -9.88 7.47 10.33
CA LYS A 146 -10.96 8.33 9.85
C LYS A 146 -10.77 8.67 8.37
N LEU A 147 -9.55 9.08 7.98
CA LEU A 147 -9.19 9.36 6.59
C LEU A 147 -9.45 8.16 5.68
N ALA A 148 -8.91 7.00 6.05
CA ALA A 148 -9.06 5.78 5.27
C ALA A 148 -10.54 5.35 5.16
N VAL A 149 -11.35 5.55 6.20
CA VAL A 149 -12.79 5.28 6.17
C VAL A 149 -13.51 6.23 5.22
N GLN A 150 -13.22 7.53 5.28
CA GLN A 150 -13.80 8.56 4.40
C GLN A 150 -13.49 8.31 2.92
N LEU A 151 -12.24 7.96 2.62
CA LEU A 151 -11.79 7.59 1.28
C LEU A 151 -12.30 6.20 0.84
N ARG A 152 -12.93 5.46 1.74
CA ARG A 152 -13.39 4.08 1.54
C ARG A 152 -12.27 3.09 1.19
N ILE A 153 -11.07 3.28 1.73
CA ILE A 153 -9.87 2.45 1.47
C ILE A 153 -9.35 1.70 2.71
N ALA A 154 -10.04 1.81 3.84
CA ALA A 154 -9.59 1.22 5.09
C ALA A 154 -9.70 -0.32 5.05
N PRO A 155 -8.74 -1.07 5.64
CA PRO A 155 -8.92 -2.49 5.90
C PRO A 155 -10.17 -2.74 6.75
N LEU A 156 -10.81 -3.89 6.53
CA LEU A 156 -12.04 -4.25 7.24
C LEU A 156 -11.82 -4.24 8.76
N GLU A 157 -10.74 -4.88 9.21
CA GLU A 157 -10.27 -4.89 10.58
C GLU A 157 -8.85 -4.34 10.66
N PHE A 158 -8.66 -3.38 11.54
CA PHE A 158 -7.39 -2.73 11.79
C PHE A 158 -7.22 -2.52 13.28
N GLY A 159 -6.04 -2.87 13.80
CA GLY A 159 -5.71 -2.69 15.20
C GLY A 159 -4.26 -2.29 15.36
N TYR A 160 -3.93 -1.84 16.57
CA TYR A 160 -2.57 -1.48 16.92
C TYR A 160 -2.22 -1.88 18.35
N LYS A 161 -0.92 -2.08 18.58
CA LYS A 161 -0.30 -2.20 19.89
C LYS A 161 0.91 -1.28 19.91
N ILE A 162 1.08 -0.48 20.95
CA ILE A 162 2.30 0.31 21.18
C ILE A 162 3.08 -0.42 22.26
N GLY A 163 4.32 -0.80 21.95
CA GLY A 163 5.24 -1.41 22.91
C GLY A 163 5.84 -0.37 23.85
N ASP A 164 6.31 -0.82 25.01
CA ASP A 164 7.01 0.02 25.99
C ASP A 164 8.32 0.63 25.42
N ASP A 165 8.86 0.02 24.36
CA ASP A 165 10.02 0.49 23.60
C ASP A 165 9.68 1.55 22.54
N GLY A 166 8.43 2.02 22.50
CA GLY A 166 7.93 3.00 21.53
C GLY A 166 7.68 2.42 20.14
N ARG A 167 7.85 1.11 19.94
CA ARG A 167 7.55 0.47 18.66
C ARG A 167 6.05 0.30 18.49
N LEU A 168 5.57 0.60 17.29
CA LEU A 168 4.18 0.42 16.92
C LEU A 168 4.01 -0.89 16.17
N TYR A 169 3.06 -1.70 16.58
CA TYR A 169 2.66 -2.93 15.90
C TYR A 169 1.27 -2.71 15.32
N LEU A 170 1.10 -3.00 14.04
CA LEU A 170 -0.13 -2.85 13.30
C LEU A 170 -0.66 -4.22 12.91
N TYR A 171 -1.92 -4.47 13.25
CA TYR A 171 -2.65 -5.66 12.86
C TYR A 171 -3.61 -5.30 11.72
N HIS A 172 -3.48 -5.99 10.59
CA HIS A 172 -4.37 -5.84 9.44
C HIS A 172 -5.05 -7.17 9.14
N ALA A 173 -6.36 -7.26 9.40
CA ALA A 173 -7.16 -8.43 9.04
C ALA A 173 -8.14 -8.10 7.90
N GLY A 174 -8.26 -9.04 6.96
CA GLY A 174 -9.07 -8.82 5.76
C GLY A 174 -8.56 -7.67 4.89
N CYS A 175 -7.23 -7.48 4.85
CA CYS A 175 -6.63 -6.47 3.99
C CYS A 175 -6.90 -6.79 2.52
N ALA A 176 -7.43 -5.83 1.76
CA ALA A 176 -7.75 -6.02 0.34
C ALA A 176 -6.51 -6.27 -0.55
N PHE A 177 -5.32 -5.94 -0.03
CA PHE A 177 -4.03 -6.21 -0.66
C PHE A 177 -3.47 -7.60 -0.36
N PHE A 178 -4.09 -8.41 0.51
CA PHE A 178 -3.48 -9.62 1.07
C PHE A 178 -2.96 -10.59 0.00
N ASP A 179 -3.82 -11.02 -0.92
CA ASP A 179 -3.45 -11.98 -1.97
C ASP A 179 -2.40 -11.41 -2.93
N GLY A 180 -2.45 -10.10 -3.13
CA GLY A 180 -1.42 -9.38 -3.84
C GLY A 180 -0.07 -9.36 -3.09
N CYS A 181 -0.07 -8.98 -1.82
CA CYS A 181 1.14 -9.00 -0.99
C CYS A 181 1.76 -10.40 -0.96
N LYS A 182 0.95 -11.46 -0.89
CA LYS A 182 1.43 -12.84 -1.03
C LYS A 182 2.22 -13.03 -2.32
N MET A 183 1.65 -12.68 -3.47
CA MET A 183 2.35 -12.80 -4.76
C MET A 183 3.65 -12.00 -4.79
N SER A 184 3.67 -10.80 -4.20
CA SER A 184 4.86 -9.95 -4.15
C SER A 184 5.95 -10.51 -3.23
N ILE A 185 5.57 -11.14 -2.12
CA ILE A 185 6.49 -11.80 -1.18
C ILE A 185 7.09 -13.03 -1.85
N ASP A 186 6.28 -13.90 -2.45
CA ASP A 186 6.72 -15.12 -3.12
C ASP A 186 7.70 -14.82 -4.26
N LYS A 187 7.52 -13.69 -4.96
CA LYS A 187 8.41 -13.22 -6.03
C LYS A 187 9.58 -12.35 -5.56
N LYS A 188 9.77 -12.20 -4.25
CA LYS A 188 10.80 -11.35 -3.63
C LYS A 188 10.76 -9.88 -4.06
N VAL A 189 9.59 -9.38 -4.47
CA VAL A 189 9.42 -7.97 -4.86
C VAL A 189 9.49 -7.07 -3.62
N LEU A 190 8.76 -7.44 -2.56
CA LEU A 190 8.72 -6.71 -1.28
C LEU A 190 9.91 -7.00 -0.34
N HIS A 191 10.93 -7.70 -0.82
CA HIS A 191 12.13 -7.95 -0.02
C HIS A 191 13.13 -6.81 -0.18
N ARG A 192 13.60 -6.31 0.96
CA ARG A 192 14.70 -5.36 1.08
C ARG A 192 16.04 -6.05 0.84
N PRO A 193 17.12 -5.29 0.57
CA PRO A 193 18.47 -5.84 0.41
C PRO A 193 18.95 -6.66 1.61
N ASP A 194 18.54 -6.29 2.83
CA ASP A 194 18.88 -6.98 4.08
C ASP A 194 18.02 -8.23 4.35
N GLY A 195 17.13 -8.60 3.42
CA GLY A 195 16.26 -9.77 3.52
C GLY A 195 14.95 -9.52 4.26
N ARG A 196 14.77 -8.39 4.95
CA ARG A 196 13.50 -8.04 5.59
C ARG A 196 12.40 -7.82 4.54
N VAL A 197 11.17 -8.13 4.92
CA VAL A 197 9.99 -7.92 4.07
C VAL A 197 9.30 -6.63 4.43
N THR A 198 8.96 -5.82 3.43
CA THR A 198 8.20 -4.58 3.59
C THR A 198 6.71 -4.81 3.38
N CYS A 199 5.85 -4.10 4.12
CA CYS A 199 4.43 -4.03 3.82
C CYS A 199 4.16 -2.85 2.89
N GLY A 200 3.50 -3.11 1.75
CA GLY A 200 3.18 -2.08 0.77
C GLY A 200 2.13 -1.06 1.26
N VAL A 201 1.27 -1.45 2.19
CA VAL A 201 0.28 -0.52 2.78
C VAL A 201 0.88 0.28 3.93
N THR A 202 1.70 -0.35 4.77
CA THR A 202 2.19 0.28 6.00
C THR A 202 3.14 1.45 5.77
N VAL A 203 3.80 1.54 4.62
CA VAL A 203 4.58 2.74 4.27
C VAL A 203 3.71 3.99 4.21
N PHE A 204 2.44 3.89 3.79
CA PHE A 204 1.50 5.02 3.86
C PHE A 204 1.23 5.43 5.31
N VAL A 205 1.09 4.44 6.20
CA VAL A 205 0.96 4.68 7.65
C VAL A 205 2.19 5.39 8.19
N CYS A 206 3.40 4.95 7.83
CA CYS A 206 4.66 5.59 8.22
C CYS A 206 4.76 7.04 7.70
N GLN A 207 4.34 7.32 6.47
CA GLN A 207 4.32 8.68 5.95
C GLN A 207 3.31 9.57 6.69
N PHE A 208 2.15 9.03 7.07
CA PHE A 208 1.16 9.74 7.88
C PHE A 208 1.71 10.04 9.28
N LEU A 209 2.31 9.04 9.94
CA LEU A 209 2.94 9.19 11.25
C LEU A 209 4.06 10.22 11.21
N LYS A 210 4.89 10.22 10.16
CA LYS A 210 5.91 11.25 9.96
C LYS A 210 5.33 12.66 9.90
N SER A 211 4.19 12.85 9.22
CA SER A 211 3.52 14.16 9.19
C SER A 211 3.05 14.60 10.57
N SER A 212 2.60 13.67 11.43
CA SER A 212 2.18 13.92 12.81
C SER A 212 3.35 14.15 13.76
N THR A 213 4.29 13.22 13.82
CA THR A 213 5.36 13.20 14.83
C THR A 213 6.61 13.97 14.43
N LYS A 214 6.70 14.40 13.16
CA LYS A 214 7.90 15.00 12.55
C LYS A 214 9.14 14.11 12.59
N GLN A 215 8.94 12.80 12.79
CA GLN A 215 9.99 11.80 12.83
C GLN A 215 9.86 10.84 11.65
N GLU A 216 10.98 10.31 11.14
CA GLU A 216 10.94 9.24 10.15
C GLU A 216 10.52 7.92 10.82
N TRP A 217 9.88 7.04 10.05
CA TRP A 217 9.44 5.74 10.53
C TRP A 217 9.87 4.66 9.54
N ASP A 218 10.60 3.66 10.03
CA ASP A 218 10.85 2.42 9.30
C ASP A 218 9.74 1.40 9.59
N HIS A 219 9.56 0.41 8.73
CA HIS A 219 8.58 -0.66 8.93
C HIS A 219 9.04 -2.02 8.42
N THR A 220 8.56 -3.09 9.05
CA THR A 220 8.89 -4.46 8.66
C THR A 220 7.70 -5.38 8.90
N LEU A 221 7.38 -6.21 7.92
CA LEU A 221 6.38 -7.27 8.05
C LEU A 221 6.94 -8.35 8.98
N LEU A 222 6.30 -8.53 10.15
CA LEU A 222 6.71 -9.52 11.14
C LEU A 222 5.96 -10.83 10.95
N GLU A 223 4.70 -10.77 10.53
CA GLU A 223 3.88 -11.95 10.33
C GLU A 223 2.96 -11.82 9.12
N PHE A 224 2.87 -12.90 8.33
CA PHE A 224 1.94 -13.05 7.22
C PHE A 224 1.20 -14.38 7.35
N ASN A 225 -0.03 -14.35 7.86
CA ASN A 225 -0.80 -15.55 8.15
C ASN A 225 -1.85 -15.81 7.05
N GLU A 226 -1.55 -16.75 6.16
CA GLU A 226 -2.43 -17.12 5.04
C GLU A 226 -3.75 -17.75 5.48
N LYS A 227 -3.73 -18.54 6.56
CA LYS A 227 -4.94 -19.23 7.05
C LYS A 227 -5.94 -18.27 7.69
N GLY A 228 -5.43 -17.34 8.50
CA GLY A 228 -6.23 -16.31 9.17
C GLY A 228 -6.46 -15.06 8.32
N LYS A 229 -5.83 -14.96 7.14
CA LYS A 229 -5.85 -13.78 6.25
C LYS A 229 -5.59 -12.46 6.99
N TYR A 230 -4.52 -12.45 7.79
CA TYR A 230 -4.05 -11.26 8.47
C TYR A 230 -2.53 -11.11 8.38
N CYS A 231 -2.05 -9.90 8.59
CA CYS A 231 -0.63 -9.62 8.76
C CYS A 231 -0.37 -8.70 9.96
N ILE A 232 0.83 -8.83 10.52
CA ILE A 232 1.33 -7.95 11.59
C ILE A 232 2.58 -7.25 11.06
N VAL A 233 2.57 -5.93 11.14
CA VAL A 233 3.66 -5.07 10.68
C VAL A 233 4.14 -4.24 11.85
N GLN A 234 5.45 -4.15 12.03
CA GLN A 234 6.06 -3.26 13.00
C GLN A 234 6.47 -1.97 12.30
N CYS A 235 6.18 -0.84 12.93
CA CYS A 235 6.73 0.49 12.61
C CYS A 235 7.64 0.93 13.75
N VAL A 236 8.84 1.42 13.41
CA VAL A 236 9.85 1.86 14.36
C VAL A 236 10.24 3.30 14.03
N PRO A 237 10.19 4.23 14.99
CA PRO A 237 10.72 5.58 14.80
C PRO A 237 12.24 5.54 14.61
N ILE A 238 12.76 6.24 13.60
CA ILE A 238 14.21 6.32 13.29
C ILE A 238 14.75 7.75 13.33
#